data_AF-F3NSR0-F1
#
_entry.id   AF-F3NSR0-F1
#
_cell.length_a   1.000
_cell.length_b   1.000
_cell.length_c   1.000
_cell.angle_alpha   90.00
_cell.angle_beta   90.00
_cell.angle_gamma   90.00
#
_symmetry.space_group_name_H-M   'P 1'
#
loop_
_entity.id
_entity.type
_entity.pdbx_description
1 polymer ?
#
loop_
_entity_poly.entity_id
_entity_poly.type
_entity_poly.pdbx_seq_one_letter_code
_entity_poly.pdbx_strand_id
1 'polypeptide(L)'
;MVDATAAGQAYTALATVEELLKAWDGGGPAVLRAGGLSVRDLKRTAVTLDVSEPVAAFWLELAYAAGLLASDGEAEERYAPTPASDEWLRLPAAERWTLLATAWLSATRTAGLVGGRDTKDRTLAALGPGLDRSTAPEVRLRVLALLAGLPEGAAPEPDSLLARLAWERPSRGDRAGAEDLRARLARWTLTEAEQLGVTGRGALSAHGRALLPPAPGEPPADPARLLAPLLPEPLDHVLLQADLTAVAPGPLHRPLAEVLGVLADVESKGGATVYRFTPASVRRALDAGRTASDLHAFLAQHSRTPVPQPLAYLIDDVARRHGHLRVGAASAYVRCDDDALLREILADKRSAGLRLRALAPTVLASGADPAALLEGLRAMGYAPAAESAEGDVLITRADAHRTPPRTPPAPVPEGPPVPDATLLAAAVRAIRAGDRASTAARRTDAADPSGSAEGPPGALPRTSAAETLATMQAAVLTGESLWIGYVNAEGTASQRVIAPVKVEGGFVTAYDHTAEEVRTYALHRVTGVAELAED
;
A
#
# COMPACT_ATOMS: atom_id res chain seq x y z
N MET A 1 28.26 7.30 13.12
CA MET A 1 27.74 6.09 13.83
C MET A 1 26.25 5.91 13.59
N VAL A 2 25.42 6.93 13.84
CA VAL A 2 23.97 6.91 13.56
C VAL A 2 23.68 6.47 12.12
N ASP A 3 24.29 7.13 11.13
CA ASP A 3 24.08 6.81 9.72
C ASP A 3 24.47 5.37 9.36
N ALA A 4 25.57 4.86 9.90
CA ALA A 4 26.00 3.47 9.67
C ALA A 4 25.04 2.45 10.32
N THR A 5 24.53 2.73 11.51
CA THR A 5 23.51 1.87 12.15
C THR A 5 22.20 1.89 11.36
N ALA A 6 21.75 3.09 10.96
CA ALA A 6 20.56 3.27 10.14
C ALA A 6 20.69 2.58 8.77
N ALA A 7 21.86 2.67 8.12
CA ALA A 7 22.13 1.97 6.86
C ALA A 7 22.11 0.45 7.02
N GLY A 8 22.62 -0.08 8.15
CA GLY A 8 22.50 -1.50 8.48
C GLY A 8 21.04 -1.96 8.64
N GLN A 9 20.20 -1.16 9.29
CA GLN A 9 18.76 -1.44 9.39
C GLN A 9 18.04 -1.34 8.04
N ALA A 10 18.37 -0.32 7.23
CA ALA A 10 17.86 -0.17 5.87
C ALA A 10 18.21 -1.39 5.01
N TYR A 11 19.42 -1.92 5.13
CA TYR A 11 19.84 -3.13 4.44
C TYR A 11 19.05 -4.37 4.90
N THR A 12 18.87 -4.56 6.22
CA THR A 12 18.05 -5.64 6.76
C THR A 12 16.59 -5.54 6.28
N ALA A 13 16.02 -4.33 6.25
CA ALA A 13 14.67 -4.07 5.76
C ALA A 13 14.49 -4.55 4.31
N LEU A 14 15.45 -4.24 3.44
CA LEU A 14 15.43 -4.71 2.05
C LEU A 14 15.44 -6.24 1.98
N ALA A 15 16.36 -6.88 2.71
CA ALA A 15 16.45 -8.34 2.74
C ALA A 15 15.16 -9.01 3.23
N THR A 16 14.50 -8.44 4.25
CA THR A 16 13.23 -8.95 4.77
C THR A 16 12.09 -8.85 3.74
N VAL A 17 12.00 -7.73 3.00
CA VAL A 17 10.99 -7.58 1.95
C VAL A 17 11.27 -8.52 0.76
N GLU A 18 12.53 -8.68 0.36
CA GLU A 18 12.91 -9.65 -0.68
C GLU A 18 12.52 -11.08 -0.31
N GLU A 19 12.78 -11.48 0.95
CA GLU A 19 12.43 -12.81 1.44
C GLU A 19 10.90 -13.02 1.48
N LEU A 20 10.15 -12.00 1.89
CA LEU A 20 8.68 -12.02 1.87
C LEU A 20 8.15 -12.26 0.44
N LEU A 21 8.67 -11.52 -0.54
CA LEU A 21 8.26 -11.66 -1.94
C LEU A 21 8.60 -13.06 -2.47
N LYS A 22 9.81 -13.56 -2.17
CA LYS A 22 10.24 -14.90 -2.56
C LYS A 22 9.39 -16.00 -1.94
N ALA A 23 8.98 -15.84 -0.67
CA ALA A 23 8.14 -16.81 0.02
C ALA A 23 6.75 -16.97 -0.62
N TRP A 24 6.24 -15.93 -1.30
CA TRP A 24 4.90 -15.91 -1.90
C TRP A 24 4.92 -16.07 -3.43
N ASP A 25 6.09 -16.33 -4.02
CA ASP A 25 6.33 -16.44 -5.46
C ASP A 25 5.52 -17.57 -6.14
N GLY A 26 5.27 -18.67 -5.41
CA GLY A 26 4.48 -19.82 -5.87
C GLY A 26 2.98 -19.74 -5.61
N GLY A 27 2.46 -18.55 -5.29
CA GLY A 27 1.08 -18.33 -4.85
C GLY A 27 0.99 -18.21 -3.34
N GLY A 28 0.70 -16.99 -2.86
CA GLY A 28 0.60 -16.70 -1.45
C GLY A 28 -0.74 -17.11 -0.82
N PRO A 29 -0.98 -16.65 0.42
CA PRO A 29 -2.17 -17.00 1.20
C PRO A 29 -3.47 -16.51 0.56
N ALA A 30 -4.56 -17.24 0.80
CA ALA A 30 -5.91 -16.84 0.37
C ALA A 30 -6.40 -15.62 1.15
N VAL A 31 -7.16 -14.76 0.48
CA VAL A 31 -7.84 -13.61 1.08
C VAL A 31 -9.07 -14.10 1.84
N LEU A 32 -9.24 -13.63 3.09
CA LEU A 32 -10.42 -13.95 3.88
C LEU A 32 -11.68 -13.32 3.27
N ARG A 33 -12.85 -13.92 3.49
CA ARG A 33 -14.16 -13.33 3.10
C ARG A 33 -14.38 -11.93 3.70
N ALA A 34 -13.81 -11.66 4.87
CA ALA A 34 -13.88 -10.36 5.54
C ALA A 34 -12.78 -9.38 5.05
N GLY A 35 -11.94 -9.79 4.09
CA GLY A 35 -10.72 -9.12 3.67
C GLY A 35 -9.53 -9.45 4.57
N GLY A 36 -8.32 -9.34 4.01
CA GLY A 36 -7.07 -9.56 4.75
C GLY A 36 -6.63 -11.01 4.88
N LEU A 37 -5.64 -11.21 5.74
CA LEU A 37 -4.89 -12.45 5.97
C LEU A 37 -5.42 -13.19 7.21
N SER A 38 -5.41 -14.52 7.19
CA SER A 38 -5.71 -15.31 8.40
C SER A 38 -4.59 -15.20 9.44
N VAL A 39 -4.94 -15.35 10.73
CA VAL A 39 -3.96 -15.38 11.83
C VAL A 39 -2.93 -16.51 11.63
N ARG A 40 -3.38 -17.66 11.10
CA ARG A 40 -2.50 -18.80 10.80
C ARG A 40 -1.49 -18.45 9.72
N ASP A 41 -1.92 -17.78 8.66
CA ASP A 41 -1.04 -17.40 7.56
C ASP A 41 -0.08 -16.28 7.99
N LEU A 42 -0.52 -15.34 8.83
CA LEU A 42 0.36 -14.33 9.45
C LEU A 42 1.46 -14.99 10.26
N LYS A 43 1.09 -15.95 11.13
CA LYS A 43 2.05 -16.70 11.94
C LYS A 43 3.02 -17.51 11.09
N ARG A 44 2.56 -18.10 9.98
CA ARG A 44 3.43 -18.83 9.05
C ARG A 44 4.44 -17.87 8.40
N THR A 45 3.99 -16.72 7.92
CA THR A 45 4.88 -15.68 7.36
C THR A 45 5.89 -15.20 8.40
N ALA A 46 5.47 -14.98 9.65
CA ALA A 46 6.36 -14.56 10.73
C ALA A 46 7.49 -15.59 10.99
N VAL A 47 7.15 -16.89 10.99
CA VAL A 47 8.15 -17.97 11.10
C VAL A 47 9.08 -18.01 9.89
N THR A 48 8.56 -17.83 8.67
CA THR A 48 9.39 -17.79 7.46
C THR A 48 10.38 -16.64 7.47
N LEU A 49 9.95 -15.46 7.92
CA LEU A 49 10.79 -14.26 8.01
C LEU A 49 11.68 -14.23 9.26
N ASP A 50 11.54 -15.19 10.19
CA ASP A 50 12.21 -15.22 11.49
C ASP A 50 11.98 -13.94 12.34
N VAL A 51 10.73 -13.47 12.37
CA VAL A 51 10.32 -12.27 13.11
C VAL A 51 9.05 -12.50 13.93
N SER A 52 8.70 -11.56 14.82
CA SER A 52 7.44 -11.61 15.56
C SER A 52 6.23 -11.30 14.66
N GLU A 53 5.03 -11.75 15.06
CA GLU A 53 3.80 -11.49 14.29
C GLU A 53 3.52 -9.99 14.02
N PRO A 54 3.72 -9.07 14.99
CA PRO A 54 3.58 -7.63 14.72
C PRO A 54 4.58 -7.08 13.70
N VAL A 55 5.82 -7.59 13.70
CA VAL A 55 6.86 -7.19 12.75
C VAL A 55 6.54 -7.75 11.36
N ALA A 56 6.08 -9.00 11.26
CA ALA A 56 5.62 -9.57 9.99
C ALA A 56 4.43 -8.77 9.42
N ALA A 57 3.48 -8.35 10.28
CA ALA A 57 2.37 -7.50 9.87
C ALA A 57 2.86 -6.15 9.32
N PHE A 58 3.87 -5.54 9.95
CA PHE A 58 4.49 -4.31 9.45
C PHE A 58 5.07 -4.48 8.03
N TRP A 59 5.87 -5.52 7.79
CA TRP A 59 6.46 -5.77 6.47
C TRP A 59 5.41 -6.09 5.40
N LEU A 60 4.36 -6.82 5.75
CA LEU A 60 3.23 -7.10 4.87
C LEU A 60 2.49 -5.82 4.46
N GLU A 61 2.13 -4.99 5.43
CA GLU A 61 1.44 -3.72 5.16
C GLU A 61 2.30 -2.76 4.36
N LEU A 62 3.62 -2.73 4.62
CA LEU A 62 4.55 -1.89 3.88
C LEU A 62 4.71 -2.37 2.43
N ALA A 63 4.92 -3.67 2.21
CA ALA A 63 5.03 -4.23 0.86
C ALA A 63 3.73 -4.04 0.06
N TYR A 64 2.57 -4.11 0.72
CA TYR A 64 1.28 -3.78 0.13
C TYR A 64 1.14 -2.27 -0.20
N ALA A 65 1.52 -1.38 0.74
CA ALA A 65 1.50 0.06 0.54
C ALA A 65 2.45 0.53 -0.57
N ALA A 66 3.59 -0.15 -0.74
CA ALA A 66 4.53 0.06 -1.83
C ALA A 66 4.09 -0.56 -3.16
N GLY A 67 2.97 -1.32 -3.17
CA GLY A 67 2.43 -1.99 -4.36
C GLY A 67 3.22 -3.21 -4.82
N LEU A 68 4.09 -3.76 -3.98
CA LEU A 68 4.88 -4.97 -4.28
C LEU A 68 4.06 -6.25 -4.07
N LEU A 69 3.03 -6.19 -3.21
CA LEU A 69 2.06 -7.25 -2.97
C LEU A 69 0.64 -6.76 -3.25
N ALA A 70 -0.20 -7.63 -3.82
CA ALA A 70 -1.62 -7.36 -4.00
C ALA A 70 -2.45 -8.66 -4.00
N SER A 71 -3.77 -8.54 -3.91
CA SER A 71 -4.69 -9.64 -4.25
C SER A 71 -4.73 -9.82 -5.78
N ASP A 72 -4.71 -11.06 -6.25
CA ASP A 72 -4.83 -11.38 -7.68
C ASP A 72 -6.20 -11.00 -8.27
N GLY A 73 -7.26 -10.99 -7.45
CA GLY A 73 -8.63 -10.66 -7.87
C GLY A 73 -9.32 -11.78 -8.64
N GLU A 74 -8.82 -13.01 -8.52
CA GLU A 74 -9.43 -14.22 -9.07
C GLU A 74 -10.61 -14.69 -8.21
N ALA A 75 -11.38 -15.68 -8.69
CA ALA A 75 -12.54 -16.21 -7.94
C ALA A 75 -12.17 -16.76 -6.55
N GLU A 76 -10.96 -17.32 -6.42
CA GLU A 76 -10.32 -17.65 -5.15
C GLU A 76 -9.17 -16.68 -4.90
N GLU A 77 -9.50 -15.45 -4.50
CA GLU A 77 -8.52 -14.39 -4.30
C GLU A 77 -7.35 -14.83 -3.40
N ARG A 78 -6.12 -14.59 -3.88
CA ARG A 78 -4.86 -14.85 -3.15
C ARG A 78 -3.95 -13.64 -3.22
N TYR A 79 -3.18 -13.45 -2.17
CA TYR A 79 -2.09 -12.49 -2.21
C TYR A 79 -0.91 -13.06 -2.98
N ALA A 80 -0.32 -12.26 -3.87
CA ALA A 80 0.88 -12.63 -4.59
C ALA A 80 1.75 -11.39 -4.91
N PRO A 81 3.02 -11.58 -5.26
CA PRO A 81 3.87 -10.52 -5.80
C PRO A 81 3.27 -9.91 -7.07
N THR A 82 3.35 -8.58 -7.18
CA THR A 82 2.92 -7.83 -8.37
C THR A 82 4.07 -7.75 -9.38
N PRO A 83 3.80 -7.39 -10.65
CA PRO A 83 4.88 -7.09 -11.60
C PRO A 83 5.83 -5.97 -11.15
N ALA A 84 5.35 -5.02 -10.34
CA ALA A 84 6.16 -3.96 -9.75
C ALA A 84 7.21 -4.50 -8.76
N SER A 85 6.98 -5.67 -8.16
CA SER A 85 7.99 -6.34 -7.32
C SER A 85 9.22 -6.74 -8.13
N ASP A 86 9.05 -7.25 -9.35
CA ASP A 86 10.16 -7.65 -10.21
C ASP A 86 10.97 -6.44 -10.71
N GLU A 87 10.30 -5.30 -10.95
CA GLU A 87 10.93 -4.01 -11.26
C GLU A 87 11.69 -3.46 -10.05
N TRP A 88 11.06 -3.45 -8.87
CA TRP A 88 11.68 -3.01 -7.63
C TRP A 88 12.95 -3.80 -7.34
N LEU A 89 12.92 -5.14 -7.49
CA LEU A 89 14.09 -6.00 -7.29
C LEU A 89 15.24 -5.77 -8.30
N ARG A 90 15.04 -4.99 -9.37
CA ARG A 90 16.09 -4.61 -10.34
C ARG A 90 16.76 -3.28 -9.99
N LEU A 91 16.19 -2.49 -9.09
CA LEU A 91 16.74 -1.19 -8.70
C LEU A 91 17.93 -1.34 -7.75
N PRO A 92 18.86 -0.36 -7.73
CA PRO A 92 19.90 -0.28 -6.70
C PRO A 92 19.33 -0.27 -5.29
N ALA A 93 20.06 -0.83 -4.32
CA ALA A 93 19.58 -0.96 -2.93
C ALA A 93 19.10 0.35 -2.31
N ALA A 94 19.81 1.46 -2.55
CA ALA A 94 19.43 2.77 -2.01
C ALA A 94 18.12 3.31 -2.63
N GLU A 95 17.86 3.05 -3.91
CA GLU A 95 16.60 3.42 -4.58
C GLU A 95 15.44 2.54 -4.11
N ARG A 96 15.68 1.23 -3.95
CA ARG A 96 14.71 0.29 -3.37
C ARG A 96 14.26 0.73 -1.99
N TRP A 97 15.22 1.15 -1.16
CA TRP A 97 14.93 1.66 0.18
C TRP A 97 14.14 2.96 0.13
N THR A 98 14.52 3.89 -0.76
CA THR A 98 13.83 5.18 -0.92
C THR A 98 12.36 5.00 -1.28
N LEU A 99 12.04 4.04 -2.16
CA LEU A 99 10.66 3.69 -2.50
C LEU A 99 9.87 3.17 -1.28
N LEU A 100 10.45 2.26 -0.49
CA LEU A 100 9.81 1.75 0.73
C LEU A 100 9.61 2.84 1.77
N ALA A 101 10.64 3.67 2.03
CA ALA A 101 10.56 4.75 3.00
C ALA A 101 9.52 5.81 2.60
N THR A 102 9.43 6.14 1.31
CA THR A 102 8.42 7.06 0.77
C THR A 102 7.00 6.49 0.88
N ALA A 103 6.82 5.20 0.57
CA ALA A 103 5.56 4.50 0.76
C ALA A 103 5.13 4.52 2.24
N TRP A 104 6.06 4.23 3.16
CA TRP A 104 5.80 4.27 4.61
C TRP A 104 5.39 5.65 5.11
N LEU A 105 6.06 6.71 4.67
CA LEU A 105 5.74 8.08 5.08
C LEU A 105 4.33 8.51 4.69
N SER A 106 3.89 8.12 3.49
CA SER A 106 2.58 8.48 2.95
C SER A 106 1.46 7.51 3.32
N ALA A 107 1.80 6.32 3.83
CA ALA A 107 0.82 5.28 4.14
C ALA A 107 -0.15 5.68 5.25
N THR A 108 -1.45 5.60 4.98
CA THR A 108 -2.49 5.72 6.03
C THR A 108 -2.71 4.43 6.80
N ARG A 109 -2.39 3.29 6.18
CA ARG A 109 -2.50 1.98 6.81
C ARG A 109 -1.50 1.86 7.96
N THR A 110 -1.99 1.45 9.13
CA THR A 110 -1.19 1.37 10.36
C THR A 110 -1.11 -0.07 10.84
N ALA A 111 0.05 -0.71 10.67
CA ALA A 111 0.27 -2.12 11.01
C ALA A 111 0.14 -2.41 12.50
N GLY A 112 0.47 -1.45 13.37
CA GLY A 112 0.34 -1.58 14.84
C GLY A 112 -1.10 -1.81 15.35
N LEU A 113 -2.11 -1.67 14.48
CA LEU A 113 -3.51 -1.99 14.80
C LEU A 113 -3.87 -3.45 14.56
N VAL A 114 -3.04 -4.21 13.83
CA VAL A 114 -3.27 -5.63 13.55
C VAL A 114 -3.33 -6.41 14.86
N GLY A 115 -4.34 -7.29 14.99
CA GLY A 115 -4.63 -8.00 16.24
C GLY A 115 -5.42 -7.18 17.27
N GLY A 116 -5.58 -5.87 17.06
CA GLY A 116 -6.50 -5.02 17.82
C GLY A 116 -7.97 -5.25 17.43
N ARG A 117 -8.88 -4.52 18.09
CA ARG A 117 -10.32 -4.61 17.84
C ARG A 117 -10.87 -3.33 17.19
N ASP A 118 -11.82 -3.49 16.27
CA ASP A 118 -12.57 -2.40 15.65
C ASP A 118 -13.69 -1.88 16.57
N THR A 119 -14.43 -0.85 16.12
CA THR A 119 -15.57 -0.27 16.87
C THR A 119 -16.76 -1.23 17.01
N LYS A 120 -16.75 -2.34 16.28
CA LYS A 120 -17.74 -3.43 16.31
C LYS A 120 -17.18 -4.69 17.01
N ASP A 121 -16.10 -4.55 17.78
CA ASP A 121 -15.42 -5.61 18.53
C ASP A 121 -14.82 -6.74 17.67
N ARG A 122 -14.62 -6.52 16.37
CA ARG A 122 -14.00 -7.48 15.46
C ARG A 122 -12.49 -7.30 15.42
N THR A 123 -11.75 -8.40 15.35
CA THR A 123 -10.29 -8.37 15.23
C THR A 123 -9.86 -7.81 13.87
N LEU A 124 -8.90 -6.89 13.88
CA LEU A 124 -8.29 -6.33 12.67
C LEU A 124 -7.22 -7.28 12.12
N ALA A 125 -7.42 -7.77 10.91
CA ALA A 125 -6.48 -8.65 10.20
C ALA A 125 -5.45 -7.84 9.40
N ALA A 126 -4.22 -8.37 9.26
CA ALA A 126 -3.23 -7.84 8.32
C ALA A 126 -3.78 -7.90 6.89
N LEU A 127 -3.45 -6.91 6.06
CA LEU A 127 -3.97 -6.64 4.72
C LEU A 127 -5.50 -6.45 4.68
N GLY A 128 -6.15 -6.34 5.85
CA GLY A 128 -7.60 -6.22 5.98
C GLY A 128 -8.09 -4.77 5.92
N PRO A 129 -9.41 -4.58 5.83
CA PRO A 129 -10.04 -3.26 5.95
C PRO A 129 -9.93 -2.71 7.38
N GLY A 130 -10.04 -1.39 7.53
CA GLY A 130 -10.11 -0.74 8.86
C GLY A 130 -8.77 -0.42 9.52
N LEU A 131 -7.65 -0.61 8.80
CA LEU A 131 -6.30 -0.25 9.25
C LEU A 131 -5.90 1.19 8.94
N ASP A 132 -6.66 1.90 8.10
CA ASP A 132 -6.38 3.27 7.70
C ASP A 132 -6.61 4.28 8.83
N ARG A 133 -5.60 5.11 9.09
CA ARG A 133 -5.64 6.28 9.97
C ARG A 133 -5.10 7.47 9.18
N SER A 134 -5.99 8.38 8.82
CA SER A 134 -5.67 9.58 8.03
C SER A 134 -4.62 10.48 8.71
N THR A 135 -4.58 10.47 10.04
CA THR A 135 -3.58 11.19 10.85
C THR A 135 -2.19 10.55 10.84
N ALA A 136 -2.03 9.31 10.38
CA ALA A 136 -0.75 8.59 10.50
C ALA A 136 0.39 9.28 9.72
N PRO A 137 0.23 9.68 8.45
CA PRO A 137 1.28 10.41 7.72
C PRO A 137 1.67 11.72 8.41
N GLU A 138 0.69 12.47 8.92
CA GLU A 138 0.93 13.73 9.63
C GLU A 138 1.77 13.50 10.90
N VAL A 139 1.39 12.51 11.71
CA VAL A 139 2.12 12.17 12.94
C VAL A 139 3.54 11.69 12.62
N ARG A 140 3.72 10.87 11.57
CA ARG A 140 5.04 10.41 11.12
C ARG A 140 5.94 11.57 10.74
N LEU A 141 5.46 12.44 9.84
CA LEU A 141 6.20 13.63 9.42
C LEU A 141 6.52 14.53 10.61
N ARG A 142 5.59 14.69 11.56
CA ARG A 142 5.84 15.53 12.73
C ARG A 142 6.89 14.94 13.67
N VAL A 143 6.85 13.64 13.94
CA VAL A 143 7.88 12.92 14.71
C VAL A 143 9.25 13.14 14.08
N LEU A 144 9.38 12.91 12.77
CA LEU A 144 10.65 13.07 12.07
C LEU A 144 11.11 14.53 12.03
N ALA A 145 10.21 15.50 11.87
CA ALA A 145 10.53 16.92 11.92
C ALA A 145 11.03 17.36 13.31
N LEU A 146 10.46 16.82 14.40
CA LEU A 146 10.96 17.06 15.75
C LEU A 146 12.35 16.47 15.95
N LEU A 147 12.61 15.26 15.46
CA LEU A 147 13.95 14.67 15.48
C LEU A 147 14.95 15.49 14.64
N ALA A 148 14.53 16.02 13.49
CA ALA A 148 15.35 16.87 12.64
C ALA A 148 15.70 18.22 13.28
N GLY A 149 14.86 18.73 14.19
CA GLY A 149 15.12 19.96 14.95
C GLY A 149 16.13 19.80 16.08
N LEU A 150 16.56 18.59 16.40
CA LEU A 150 17.61 18.33 17.39
C LEU A 150 19.00 18.43 16.74
N PRO A 151 20.07 18.68 17.53
CA PRO A 151 21.43 18.59 17.04
C PRO A 151 21.72 17.25 16.36
N GLU A 152 22.59 17.24 15.35
CA GLU A 152 22.91 16.03 14.61
C GLU A 152 23.40 14.90 15.53
N GLY A 153 22.80 13.72 15.38
CA GLY A 153 23.11 12.56 16.21
C GLY A 153 22.49 12.56 17.61
N ALA A 154 21.69 13.56 17.98
CA ALA A 154 20.94 13.57 19.23
C ALA A 154 19.73 12.62 19.16
N ALA A 155 19.55 11.82 20.21
CA ALA A 155 18.40 10.93 20.39
C ALA A 155 17.61 11.41 21.62
N PRO A 156 16.33 11.81 21.47
CA PRO A 156 15.51 12.20 22.61
C PRO A 156 15.02 10.97 23.37
N GLU A 157 14.68 11.15 24.65
CA GLU A 157 13.87 10.14 25.35
C GLU A 157 12.47 10.06 24.70
N PRO A 158 11.96 8.85 24.39
CA PRO A 158 10.67 8.70 23.72
C PRO A 158 9.51 9.43 24.43
N ASP A 159 9.47 9.41 25.75
CA ASP A 159 8.42 10.08 26.53
C ASP A 159 8.49 11.60 26.43
N SER A 160 9.69 12.18 26.29
CA SER A 160 9.88 13.62 26.05
C SER A 160 9.31 14.04 24.70
N LEU A 161 9.54 13.23 23.66
CA LEU A 161 8.98 13.46 22.32
C LEU A 161 7.45 13.39 22.33
N LEU A 162 6.89 12.39 23.02
CA LEU A 162 5.43 12.24 23.15
C LEU A 162 4.80 13.39 23.93
N ALA A 163 5.42 13.83 25.02
CA ALA A 163 5.00 15.02 25.75
C ALA A 163 5.04 16.27 24.87
N ARG A 164 6.07 16.41 24.03
CA ARG A 164 6.17 17.51 23.06
C ARG A 164 5.05 17.47 22.03
N LEU A 165 4.75 16.31 21.46
CA LEU A 165 3.64 16.13 20.50
C LEU A 165 2.29 16.45 21.13
N ALA A 166 2.04 15.99 22.36
CA ALA A 166 0.82 16.28 23.10
C ALA A 166 0.67 17.79 23.40
N TRP A 167 1.78 18.48 23.70
CA TRP A 167 1.78 19.93 23.91
C TRP A 167 1.49 20.71 22.62
N GLU A 168 2.07 20.32 21.48
CA GLU A 168 1.85 21.01 20.20
C GLU A 168 0.45 20.80 19.63
N ARG A 169 -0.13 19.62 19.84
CA ARG A 169 -1.48 19.28 19.36
C ARG A 169 -2.28 18.59 20.47
N PRO A 170 -2.81 19.36 21.44
CA PRO A 170 -3.68 18.82 22.47
C PRO A 170 -4.86 18.07 21.84
N SER A 171 -5.09 16.83 22.26
CA SER A 171 -6.19 16.00 21.76
C SER A 171 -7.54 16.61 22.16
N ARG A 172 -8.37 16.96 21.18
CA ARG A 172 -9.77 17.38 21.39
C ARG A 172 -10.64 16.14 21.61
N GLY A 173 -10.49 15.46 22.74
CA GLY A 173 -11.36 14.33 23.08
C GLY A 173 -10.70 13.30 23.98
N ASP A 174 -10.72 13.55 25.28
CA ASP A 174 -10.50 12.52 26.28
C ASP A 174 -11.79 11.70 26.43
N ARG A 175 -11.81 10.47 25.91
CA ARG A 175 -12.58 9.42 26.57
C ARG A 175 -11.61 8.77 27.55
N ALA A 176 -11.74 9.16 28.82
CA ALA A 176 -10.91 8.68 29.91
C ALA A 176 -10.63 7.17 29.81
N GLY A 177 -9.35 6.80 29.67
CA GLY A 177 -8.87 5.41 29.76
C GLY A 177 -8.33 4.76 28.48
N ALA A 178 -8.58 5.32 27.29
CA ALA A 178 -7.94 4.84 26.06
C ALA A 178 -6.70 5.67 25.74
N GLU A 179 -5.54 5.01 25.56
CA GLU A 179 -4.32 5.70 25.13
C GLU A 179 -4.57 6.49 23.84
N ASP A 180 -4.23 7.79 23.87
CA ASP A 180 -4.40 8.71 22.75
C ASP A 180 -3.85 8.09 21.45
N LEU A 181 -4.66 8.09 20.40
CA LEU A 181 -4.30 7.49 19.11
C LEU A 181 -3.01 8.13 18.57
N ARG A 182 -2.80 9.44 18.75
CA ARG A 182 -1.56 10.09 18.29
C ARG A 182 -0.35 9.61 19.06
N ALA A 183 -0.45 9.41 20.37
CA ALA A 183 0.63 8.85 21.17
C ALA A 183 1.02 7.43 20.70
N ARG A 184 0.03 6.57 20.41
CA ARG A 184 0.28 5.25 19.83
C ARG A 184 0.94 5.31 18.45
N LEU A 185 0.42 6.16 17.56
CA LEU A 185 1.00 6.38 16.23
C LEU A 185 2.44 6.87 16.31
N ALA A 186 2.76 7.75 17.26
CA ALA A 186 4.12 8.25 17.46
C ALA A 186 5.08 7.16 17.99
N ARG A 187 4.64 6.30 18.92
CA ARG A 187 5.45 5.14 19.37
C ARG A 187 5.70 4.15 18.25
N TRP A 188 4.67 3.84 17.45
CA TRP A 188 4.83 2.98 16.28
C TRP A 188 5.77 3.63 15.27
N THR A 189 5.64 4.93 15.01
CA THR A 189 6.54 5.67 14.11
C THR A 189 8.00 5.51 14.52
N LEU A 190 8.34 5.70 15.80
CA LEU A 190 9.71 5.55 16.29
C LEU A 190 10.23 4.12 16.05
N THR A 191 9.40 3.12 16.31
CA THR A 191 9.74 1.70 16.17
C THR A 191 9.89 1.30 14.69
N GLU A 192 8.99 1.79 13.82
CA GLU A 192 8.99 1.55 12.38
C GLU A 192 10.15 2.29 11.69
N ALA A 193 10.45 3.52 12.12
CA ALA A 193 11.56 4.32 11.60
C ALA A 193 12.92 3.67 11.88
N GLU A 194 13.10 3.08 13.07
CA GLU A 194 14.34 2.37 13.40
C GLU A 194 14.44 1.06 12.59
N GLN A 195 13.34 0.30 12.45
CA GLN A 195 13.30 -0.92 11.62
C GLN A 195 13.57 -0.64 10.13
N LEU A 196 13.07 0.47 9.60
CA LEU A 196 13.34 0.87 8.22
C LEU A 196 14.73 1.49 8.03
N GLY A 197 15.45 1.82 9.11
CA GLY A 197 16.71 2.55 9.01
C GLY A 197 16.55 4.01 8.61
N VAL A 198 15.41 4.63 8.91
CA VAL A 198 15.22 6.10 8.87
C VAL A 198 15.88 6.75 10.09
N THR A 199 15.88 6.05 11.22
CA THR A 199 16.64 6.41 12.42
C THR A 199 17.68 5.33 12.71
N GLY A 200 18.72 5.71 13.46
CA GLY A 200 19.72 4.79 13.98
C GLY A 200 20.09 5.16 15.41
N ARG A 201 19.98 4.22 16.34
CA ARG A 201 20.20 4.46 17.78
C ARG A 201 19.30 5.57 18.33
N GLY A 202 18.07 5.69 17.81
CA GLY A 202 17.09 6.70 18.24
C GLY A 202 17.32 8.12 17.72
N ALA A 203 18.33 8.34 16.89
CA ALA A 203 18.60 9.62 16.23
C ALA A 203 18.25 9.55 14.73
N LEU A 204 17.83 10.67 14.14
CA LEU A 204 17.55 10.76 12.71
C LEU A 204 18.84 10.65 11.88
N SER A 205 18.84 9.78 10.86
CA SER A 205 19.98 9.64 9.94
C SER A 205 20.00 10.74 8.88
N ALA A 206 21.14 10.91 8.20
CA ALA A 206 21.27 11.86 7.10
C ALA A 206 20.30 11.53 5.93
N HIS A 207 20.21 10.26 5.51
CA HIS A 207 19.29 9.81 4.48
C HIS A 207 17.82 9.84 4.94
N GLY A 208 17.55 9.64 6.23
CA GLY A 208 16.22 9.83 6.82
C GLY A 208 15.78 11.29 6.83
N ARG A 209 16.69 12.23 7.12
CA ARG A 209 16.43 13.68 7.05
C ARG A 209 16.10 14.14 5.64
N ALA A 210 16.73 13.55 4.61
CA ALA A 210 16.45 13.86 3.21
C ALA A 210 15.03 13.47 2.76
N LEU A 211 14.29 12.67 3.54
CA LEU A 211 12.88 12.38 3.28
C LEU A 211 11.95 13.54 3.66
N LEU A 212 12.42 14.48 4.48
CA LEU A 212 11.64 15.64 4.90
C LEU A 212 11.65 16.73 3.82
N PRO A 213 10.58 17.56 3.73
CA PRO A 213 10.60 18.73 2.87
C PRO A 213 11.82 19.61 3.15
N PRO A 214 12.50 20.13 2.12
CA PRO A 214 13.68 20.97 2.32
C PRO A 214 13.31 22.26 3.05
N ALA A 215 14.28 22.83 3.77
CA ALA A 215 14.12 24.16 4.34
C ALA A 215 13.90 25.19 3.21
N PRO A 216 13.20 26.31 3.46
CA PRO A 216 12.99 27.34 2.46
C PRO A 216 14.32 27.83 1.86
N GLY A 217 14.50 27.65 0.55
CA GLY A 217 15.70 28.05 -0.18
C GLY A 217 16.78 26.97 -0.35
N GLU A 218 16.59 25.77 0.22
CA GLU A 218 17.48 24.63 0.00
C GLU A 218 16.96 23.70 -1.10
N PRO A 219 17.85 23.13 -1.94
CA PRO A 219 17.44 22.10 -2.89
C PRO A 219 17.04 20.81 -2.15
N PRO A 220 16.09 20.04 -2.68
CA PRO A 220 15.75 18.73 -2.10
C PRO A 220 16.98 17.82 -2.12
N ALA A 221 17.28 17.22 -0.96
CA ALA A 221 18.33 16.23 -0.85
C ALA A 221 17.81 14.87 -1.38
N ASP A 222 18.68 14.12 -2.05
CA ASP A 222 18.38 12.77 -2.52
C ASP A 222 18.74 11.74 -1.42
N PRO A 223 17.75 11.05 -0.82
CA PRO A 223 17.99 10.02 0.19
C PRO A 223 18.84 8.86 -0.33
N ALA A 224 18.65 8.46 -1.59
CA ALA A 224 19.37 7.33 -2.17
C ALA A 224 20.87 7.65 -2.30
N ARG A 225 21.20 8.88 -2.71
CA ARG A 225 22.59 9.35 -2.83
C ARG A 225 23.32 9.39 -1.48
N LEU A 226 22.60 9.69 -0.39
CA LEU A 226 23.17 9.71 0.97
C LEU A 226 23.33 8.30 1.54
N LEU A 227 22.41 7.40 1.23
CA LEU A 227 22.43 6.02 1.72
C LEU A 227 23.42 5.14 0.96
N ALA A 228 23.56 5.31 -0.35
CA ALA A 228 24.35 4.41 -1.21
C ALA A 228 25.79 4.18 -0.73
N PRO A 229 26.57 5.19 -0.30
CA PRO A 229 27.94 4.99 0.18
C PRO A 229 28.05 4.23 1.52
N LEU A 230 26.94 4.12 2.26
CA LEU A 230 26.87 3.48 3.57
C LEU A 230 26.43 2.02 3.50
N LEU A 231 25.85 1.61 2.37
CA LEU A 231 25.44 0.24 2.14
C LEU A 231 26.65 -0.61 1.77
N PRO A 232 26.74 -1.87 2.25
CA PRO A 232 27.80 -2.76 1.84
C PRO A 232 27.73 -3.03 0.33
N GLU A 233 28.88 -2.97 -0.35
CA GLU A 233 28.97 -3.29 -1.77
C GLU A 233 28.58 -4.76 -1.99
N PRO A 234 27.60 -5.03 -2.87
CA PRO A 234 27.27 -6.37 -3.26
C PRO A 234 28.48 -7.10 -3.86
N LEU A 235 28.65 -8.36 -3.46
CA LEU A 235 29.74 -9.24 -3.87
C LEU A 235 29.26 -10.17 -4.99
N ASP A 236 30.14 -10.40 -5.95
CA ASP A 236 29.97 -11.38 -7.02
C ASP A 236 30.57 -12.76 -6.68
N HIS A 237 30.97 -12.98 -5.42
CA HIS A 237 31.63 -14.21 -5.00
C HIS A 237 31.33 -14.65 -3.57
N VAL A 238 31.56 -15.94 -3.32
CA VAL A 238 31.48 -16.60 -2.00
C VAL A 238 32.80 -17.31 -1.66
N LEU A 239 32.96 -17.65 -0.38
CA LEU A 239 34.08 -18.46 0.12
C LEU A 239 33.58 -19.88 0.37
N LEU A 240 34.02 -20.86 -0.43
CA LEU A 240 33.69 -22.27 -0.24
C LEU A 240 34.63 -22.90 0.80
N GLN A 241 34.04 -23.66 1.73
CA GLN A 241 34.72 -24.37 2.81
C GLN A 241 34.61 -25.89 2.64
N ALA A 242 35.52 -26.63 3.27
CA ALA A 242 35.62 -28.09 3.11
C ALA A 242 34.47 -28.89 3.76
N ASP A 243 33.66 -28.26 4.62
CA ASP A 243 32.54 -28.84 5.35
C ASP A 243 31.18 -28.70 4.62
N LEU A 244 31.23 -28.53 3.29
CA LEU A 244 30.06 -28.31 2.43
C LEU A 244 29.31 -27.02 2.78
N THR A 245 30.02 -25.97 3.17
CA THR A 245 29.44 -24.65 3.39
C THR A 245 30.03 -23.61 2.44
N ALA A 246 29.24 -22.58 2.13
CA ALA A 246 29.68 -21.36 1.49
C ALA A 246 29.39 -20.18 2.41
N VAL A 247 30.38 -19.30 2.57
CA VAL A 247 30.24 -18.08 3.37
C VAL A 247 30.24 -16.87 2.43
N ALA A 248 29.18 -16.08 2.51
CA ALA A 248 29.09 -14.77 1.88
C ALA A 248 29.39 -13.69 2.93
N PRO A 249 30.57 -13.03 2.89
CA PRO A 249 30.94 -12.02 3.89
C PRO A 249 30.19 -10.69 3.76
N GLY A 250 29.29 -10.57 2.77
CA GLY A 250 28.45 -9.42 2.51
C GLY A 250 27.28 -9.79 1.58
N PRO A 251 26.44 -8.82 1.17
CA PRO A 251 25.40 -9.04 0.16
C PRO A 251 25.97 -9.72 -1.07
N LEU A 252 25.20 -10.61 -1.69
CA LEU A 252 25.54 -11.17 -2.98
C LEU A 252 24.79 -10.44 -4.09
N HIS A 253 25.40 -10.36 -5.27
CA HIS A 253 24.69 -9.99 -6.50
C HIS A 253 23.47 -10.89 -6.68
N ARG A 254 22.34 -10.32 -7.06
CA ARG A 254 21.05 -11.04 -7.16
C ARG A 254 21.13 -12.34 -7.98
N PRO A 255 21.74 -12.39 -9.18
CA PRO A 255 21.84 -13.63 -9.93
C PRO A 255 22.60 -14.74 -9.18
N LEU A 256 23.64 -14.37 -8.43
CA LEU A 256 24.41 -15.29 -7.60
C LEU A 256 23.59 -15.78 -6.40
N ALA A 257 22.89 -14.86 -5.71
CA ALA A 257 22.03 -15.18 -4.57
C ALA A 257 20.85 -16.10 -4.94
N GLU A 258 20.23 -15.89 -6.11
CA GLU A 258 19.12 -16.71 -6.61
C GLU A 258 19.57 -18.15 -6.86
N VAL A 259 20.69 -18.34 -7.57
CA VAL A 259 21.22 -19.68 -7.86
C VAL A 259 21.69 -20.37 -6.58
N LEU A 260 22.42 -19.68 -5.70
CA LEU A 260 22.82 -20.24 -4.40
C LEU A 260 21.62 -20.60 -3.52
N GLY A 261 20.56 -19.79 -3.53
CA GLY A 261 19.35 -20.06 -2.76
C GLY A 261 18.55 -21.28 -3.24
N VAL A 262 18.78 -21.75 -4.48
CA VAL A 262 18.26 -23.03 -4.96
C VAL A 262 19.23 -24.16 -4.64
N LEU A 263 20.53 -23.93 -4.84
CA LEU A 263 21.61 -24.91 -4.75
C LEU A 263 22.01 -25.28 -3.31
N ALA A 264 21.70 -24.45 -2.33
CA ALA A 264 22.06 -24.64 -0.93
C ALA A 264 20.94 -24.17 0.01
N ASP A 265 20.98 -24.65 1.25
CA ASP A 265 20.07 -24.23 2.32
C ASP A 265 20.76 -23.15 3.17
N VAL A 266 20.05 -22.10 3.59
CA VAL A 266 20.61 -21.02 4.43
C VAL A 266 20.58 -21.45 5.89
N GLU A 267 21.76 -21.54 6.51
CA GLU A 267 21.89 -21.95 7.92
C GLU A 267 21.94 -20.75 8.87
N SER A 268 22.58 -19.64 8.45
CA SER A 268 22.63 -18.40 9.22
C SER A 268 22.58 -17.18 8.30
N LYS A 269 21.85 -16.15 8.74
CA LYS A 269 21.67 -14.85 8.06
C LYS A 269 22.32 -13.69 8.82
N GLY A 270 23.33 -13.97 9.65
CA GLY A 270 24.03 -12.96 10.44
C GLY A 270 24.90 -12.02 9.59
N GLY A 271 25.92 -11.40 10.20
CA GLY A 271 26.86 -10.52 9.49
C GLY A 271 27.61 -11.16 8.31
N ALA A 272 27.56 -12.50 8.19
CA ALA A 272 27.89 -13.24 6.99
C ALA A 272 26.83 -14.32 6.77
N THR A 273 26.33 -14.46 5.54
CA THR A 273 25.34 -15.50 5.22
C THR A 273 26.07 -16.82 5.00
N VAL A 274 25.66 -17.85 5.73
CA VAL A 274 26.22 -19.20 5.62
C VAL A 274 25.23 -20.09 4.90
N TYR A 275 25.65 -20.65 3.77
CA TYR A 275 24.91 -21.60 2.97
C TYR A 275 25.48 -23.00 3.19
N ARG A 276 24.62 -24.00 3.34
CA ARG A 276 24.99 -25.41 3.46
C ARG A 276 24.53 -26.19 2.25
N PHE A 277 25.45 -26.87 1.58
CA PHE A 277 25.14 -27.78 0.49
C PHE A 277 24.73 -29.13 1.03
N THR A 278 23.53 -29.57 0.67
CA THR A 278 22.96 -30.87 1.04
C THR A 278 22.58 -31.66 -0.22
N PRO A 279 22.52 -33.01 -0.18
CA PRO A 279 22.05 -33.79 -1.32
C PRO A 279 20.66 -33.36 -1.84
N ALA A 280 19.78 -32.90 -0.94
CA ALA A 280 18.45 -32.41 -1.29
C ALA A 280 18.48 -31.05 -2.01
N SER A 281 19.29 -30.10 -1.54
CA SER A 281 19.47 -28.80 -2.19
C SER A 281 20.11 -28.92 -3.59
N VAL A 282 21.11 -29.80 -3.75
CA VAL A 282 21.70 -30.09 -5.07
C VAL A 282 20.67 -30.72 -6.01
N ARG A 283 19.87 -31.68 -5.51
CA ARG A 283 18.78 -32.27 -6.31
C ARG A 283 17.78 -31.21 -6.76
N ARG A 284 17.38 -30.30 -5.86
CA ARG A 284 16.49 -29.17 -6.16
C ARG A 284 17.00 -28.33 -7.34
N ALA A 285 18.31 -28.05 -7.36
CA ALA A 285 18.93 -27.33 -8.47
C ALA A 285 18.91 -28.11 -9.79
N LEU A 286 19.12 -29.43 -9.76
CA LEU A 286 19.01 -30.29 -10.94
C LEU A 286 17.56 -30.41 -11.45
N ASP A 287 16.58 -30.50 -10.53
CA ASP A 287 15.14 -30.51 -10.84
C ASP A 287 14.69 -29.18 -11.48
N ALA A 288 15.33 -28.07 -11.12
CA ALA A 288 15.15 -26.76 -11.75
C ALA A 288 15.82 -26.64 -13.13
N GLY A 289 16.36 -27.73 -13.69
CA GLY A 289 16.91 -27.80 -15.04
C GLY A 289 18.39 -27.47 -15.19
N ARG A 290 19.15 -27.36 -14.08
CA ARG A 290 20.61 -27.18 -14.14
C ARG A 290 21.32 -28.51 -14.35
N THR A 291 22.44 -28.52 -15.08
CA THR A 291 23.31 -29.71 -15.21
C THR A 291 24.46 -29.68 -14.20
N ALA A 292 25.06 -30.85 -13.91
CA ALA A 292 26.25 -30.91 -13.05
C ALA A 292 27.39 -30.02 -13.57
N SER A 293 27.61 -29.99 -14.89
CA SER A 293 28.60 -29.10 -15.52
C SER A 293 28.29 -27.63 -15.27
N ASP A 294 27.01 -27.22 -15.34
CA ASP A 294 26.62 -25.83 -15.06
C ASP A 294 26.88 -25.47 -13.61
N LEU A 295 26.58 -26.38 -12.67
CA LEU A 295 26.81 -26.16 -11.24
C LEU A 295 28.30 -26.04 -10.92
N HIS A 296 29.15 -26.89 -11.50
CA HIS A 296 30.61 -26.79 -11.34
C HIS A 296 31.15 -25.50 -11.95
N ALA A 297 30.72 -25.13 -13.16
CA ALA A 297 31.13 -23.89 -13.81
C ALA A 297 30.70 -22.65 -13.00
N PHE A 298 29.47 -22.67 -12.49
CA PHE A 298 28.93 -21.60 -11.65
C PHE A 298 29.74 -21.41 -10.36
N LEU A 299 30.01 -22.51 -9.63
CA LEU A 299 30.80 -22.46 -8.40
C LEU A 299 32.24 -22.04 -8.67
N ALA A 300 32.85 -22.50 -9.77
CA ALA A 300 34.19 -22.08 -10.16
C ALA A 300 34.27 -20.59 -10.50
N GLN A 301 33.21 -20.04 -11.12
CA GLN A 301 33.14 -18.62 -11.49
C GLN A 301 32.96 -17.70 -10.27
N HIS A 302 32.10 -18.10 -9.32
CA HIS A 302 31.70 -17.23 -8.20
C HIS A 302 32.36 -17.63 -6.87
N SER A 303 33.37 -18.49 -6.87
CA SER A 303 34.12 -18.83 -5.66
C SER A 303 35.47 -18.14 -5.63
N ARG A 304 35.80 -17.51 -4.51
CA ARG A 304 37.13 -16.96 -4.25
C ARG A 304 38.15 -18.03 -3.85
N THR A 305 37.68 -19.16 -3.33
CA THR A 305 38.49 -20.33 -3.00
C THR A 305 38.30 -21.43 -4.05
N PRO A 306 39.28 -22.33 -4.25
CA PRO A 306 39.07 -23.50 -5.11
C PRO A 306 37.86 -24.32 -4.63
N VAL A 307 37.08 -24.87 -5.56
CA VAL A 307 35.93 -25.72 -5.22
C VAL A 307 36.41 -26.94 -4.42
N PRO A 308 35.96 -27.14 -3.18
CA PRO A 308 36.39 -28.26 -2.35
C PRO A 308 36.00 -29.59 -2.98
N GLN A 309 36.93 -30.55 -2.97
CA GLN A 309 36.71 -31.89 -3.52
C GLN A 309 35.45 -32.59 -2.95
N PRO A 310 35.10 -32.49 -1.65
CA PRO A 310 33.85 -33.06 -1.13
C PRO A 310 32.59 -32.50 -1.81
N LEU A 311 32.56 -31.20 -2.11
CA LEU A 311 31.43 -30.57 -2.79
C LEU A 311 31.33 -31.04 -4.23
N ALA A 312 32.48 -31.14 -4.91
CA ALA A 312 32.52 -31.65 -6.28
C ALA A 312 31.97 -33.09 -6.36
N TYR A 313 32.38 -33.96 -5.44
CA TYR A 313 31.85 -35.32 -5.37
C TYR A 313 30.36 -35.38 -5.06
N LEU A 314 29.86 -34.52 -4.16
CA LEU A 314 28.43 -34.45 -3.84
C LEU A 314 27.60 -34.13 -5.09
N ILE A 315 28.02 -33.13 -5.88
CA ILE A 315 27.34 -32.74 -7.12
C ILE A 315 27.31 -33.90 -8.11
N ASP A 316 28.45 -34.53 -8.34
CA ASP A 316 28.57 -35.64 -9.29
C ASP A 316 27.75 -36.88 -8.85
N ASP A 317 27.76 -37.19 -7.55
CA ASP A 317 27.01 -38.33 -7.00
C ASP A 317 25.49 -38.12 -7.11
N VAL A 318 25.00 -36.92 -6.77
CA VAL A 318 23.58 -36.59 -6.91
C VAL A 318 23.18 -36.55 -8.39
N ALA A 319 24.02 -35.97 -9.26
CA ALA A 319 23.75 -35.91 -10.69
C ALA A 319 23.75 -37.29 -11.37
N ARG A 320 24.64 -38.21 -10.96
CA ARG A 320 24.60 -39.59 -11.45
C ARG A 320 23.29 -40.28 -11.09
N ARG A 321 22.80 -40.07 -9.86
CA ARG A 321 21.53 -40.64 -9.38
C ARG A 321 20.30 -39.93 -9.96
N HIS A 322 20.45 -38.67 -10.37
CA HIS A 322 19.41 -37.86 -11.01
C HIS A 322 19.14 -38.38 -12.42
N GLY A 323 17.88 -38.72 -12.72
CA GLY A 323 17.49 -39.23 -14.04
C GLY A 323 17.67 -40.74 -14.31
N HIS A 324 18.11 -41.56 -13.34
CA HIS A 324 18.06 -43.03 -13.46
C HIS A 324 16.63 -43.57 -13.54
N LEU A 325 15.71 -42.90 -12.84
CA LEU A 325 14.29 -43.09 -12.97
C LEU A 325 13.77 -42.06 -14.00
N ARG A 326 13.36 -42.55 -15.16
CA ARG A 326 12.80 -41.71 -16.22
C ARG A 326 11.29 -41.63 -16.04
N VAL A 327 10.83 -40.51 -15.53
CA VAL A 327 9.42 -40.17 -15.53
C VAL A 327 9.13 -39.49 -16.86
N GLY A 328 8.39 -40.17 -17.74
CA GLY A 328 7.84 -39.54 -18.93
C GLY A 328 6.50 -38.90 -18.57
N ALA A 329 6.23 -37.69 -19.09
CA ALA A 329 4.90 -37.13 -19.02
C ALA A 329 3.97 -37.97 -19.90
N ALA A 330 3.12 -38.77 -19.27
CA ALA A 330 1.88 -39.22 -19.87
C ALA A 330 0.83 -38.19 -19.48
N SER A 331 0.41 -37.38 -20.44
CA SER A 331 -0.62 -36.36 -20.22
C SER A 331 -1.94 -36.98 -19.74
N ALA A 332 -2.20 -38.23 -20.16
CA ALA A 332 -3.32 -39.03 -19.68
C ALA A 332 -3.00 -40.53 -19.77
N TYR A 333 -3.74 -41.36 -19.04
CA TYR A 333 -3.68 -42.82 -19.16
C TYR A 333 -5.08 -43.41 -19.29
N VAL A 334 -5.18 -44.57 -19.93
CA VAL A 334 -6.41 -45.35 -20.03
C VAL A 334 -6.19 -46.66 -19.31
N ARG A 335 -6.99 -46.91 -18.28
CA ARG A 335 -7.05 -48.20 -17.59
C ARG A 335 -8.28 -48.96 -18.07
N CYS A 336 -8.10 -50.23 -18.42
CA CYS A 336 -9.21 -51.12 -18.74
C CYS A 336 -8.89 -52.52 -18.23
N ASP A 337 -9.88 -53.19 -17.65
CA ASP A 337 -9.72 -54.54 -17.11
C ASP A 337 -9.68 -55.61 -18.22
N ASP A 338 -10.00 -55.23 -19.47
CA ASP A 338 -9.93 -56.08 -20.66
C ASP A 338 -8.75 -55.67 -21.58
N ASP A 339 -7.70 -56.48 -21.58
CA ASP A 339 -6.50 -56.31 -22.43
C ASP A 339 -6.83 -56.48 -23.94
N ALA A 340 -7.84 -57.28 -24.31
CA ALA A 340 -8.23 -57.40 -25.72
C ALA A 340 -8.77 -56.07 -26.26
N LEU A 341 -9.53 -55.34 -25.45
CA LEU A 341 -10.09 -54.03 -25.79
C LEU A 341 -8.99 -52.96 -25.98
N LEU A 342 -7.97 -52.93 -25.11
CA LEU A 342 -6.85 -52.00 -25.26
C LEU A 342 -6.00 -52.30 -26.49
N ARG A 343 -5.83 -53.58 -26.84
CA ARG A 343 -5.16 -54.00 -28.08
C ARG A 343 -5.95 -53.61 -29.33
N GLU A 344 -7.28 -53.69 -29.27
CA GLU A 344 -8.15 -53.21 -30.35
C GLU A 344 -8.04 -51.69 -30.54
N ILE A 345 -8.08 -50.92 -29.45
CA ILE A 345 -7.93 -49.45 -29.48
C ILE A 345 -6.57 -49.04 -30.04
N LEU A 346 -5.48 -49.73 -29.66
CA LEU A 346 -4.14 -49.47 -30.21
C LEU A 346 -4.01 -49.83 -31.70
N ALA A 347 -4.77 -50.82 -32.18
CA ALA A 347 -4.72 -51.26 -33.58
C ALA A 347 -5.63 -50.45 -34.51
N ASP A 348 -6.66 -49.78 -33.99
CA ASP A 348 -7.56 -48.94 -34.77
C ASP A 348 -6.83 -47.69 -35.29
N LYS A 349 -6.87 -47.47 -36.61
CA LYS A 349 -6.25 -46.31 -37.27
C LYS A 349 -6.79 -44.96 -36.77
N ARG A 350 -8.01 -44.94 -36.23
CA ARG A 350 -8.64 -43.73 -35.65
C ARG A 350 -7.94 -43.26 -34.37
N SER A 351 -7.23 -44.12 -33.65
CA SER A 351 -6.51 -43.75 -32.41
C SER A 351 -5.13 -43.15 -32.65
N ALA A 352 -4.64 -43.10 -33.90
CA ALA A 352 -3.32 -42.57 -34.23
C ALA A 352 -3.10 -41.12 -33.76
N GLY A 353 -4.16 -40.30 -33.76
CA GLY A 353 -4.13 -38.92 -33.26
C GLY A 353 -3.96 -38.82 -31.74
N LEU A 354 -4.31 -39.87 -30.99
CA LEU A 354 -4.25 -39.92 -29.52
C LEU A 354 -2.88 -40.33 -28.99
N ARG A 355 -1.90 -40.65 -29.86
CA ARG A 355 -0.50 -40.96 -29.50
C ARG A 355 -0.39 -41.96 -28.33
N LEU A 356 -1.18 -43.03 -28.39
CA LEU A 356 -1.24 -44.06 -27.35
C LEU A 356 0.01 -44.94 -27.36
N ARG A 357 0.51 -45.27 -26.17
CA ARG A 357 1.64 -46.18 -25.92
C ARG A 357 1.30 -47.11 -24.77
N ALA A 358 1.47 -48.42 -24.96
CA ALA A 358 1.29 -49.38 -23.88
C ALA A 358 2.35 -49.20 -22.79
N LEU A 359 1.91 -49.11 -21.53
CA LEU A 359 2.78 -49.18 -20.34
C LEU A 359 2.68 -50.55 -19.65
N ALA A 360 1.51 -51.18 -19.71
CA ALA A 360 1.21 -52.50 -19.19
C ALA A 360 0.04 -53.13 -19.99
N PRO A 361 -0.28 -54.44 -19.85
CA PRO A 361 -1.38 -55.08 -20.58
C PRO A 361 -2.75 -54.43 -20.36
N THR A 362 -2.99 -53.82 -19.20
CA THR A 362 -4.24 -53.16 -18.83
C THR A 362 -4.14 -51.63 -18.77
N VAL A 363 -3.01 -51.04 -19.22
CA VAL A 363 -2.75 -49.59 -19.10
C VAL A 363 -2.07 -49.03 -20.35
N LEU A 364 -2.74 -48.06 -20.98
CA LEU A 364 -2.17 -47.22 -22.04
C LEU A 364 -1.83 -45.83 -21.50
N ALA A 365 -0.72 -45.25 -21.94
CA ALA A 365 -0.41 -43.84 -21.76
C ALA A 365 -0.62 -43.08 -23.07
N SER A 366 -1.10 -41.85 -22.95
CA SER A 366 -1.25 -40.90 -24.06
C SER A 366 -0.42 -39.65 -23.79
N GLY A 367 0.12 -39.06 -24.85
CA GLY A 367 0.67 -37.70 -24.82
C GLY A 367 -0.38 -36.60 -24.98
N ALA A 368 -1.62 -36.95 -25.34
CA ALA A 368 -2.75 -36.02 -25.43
C ALA A 368 -3.30 -35.71 -24.03
N ASP A 369 -3.81 -34.49 -23.85
CA ASP A 369 -4.42 -34.10 -22.58
C ASP A 369 -5.63 -34.99 -22.23
N PRO A 370 -5.97 -35.13 -20.93
CA PRO A 370 -7.07 -36.00 -20.50
C PRO A 370 -8.41 -35.68 -21.16
N ALA A 371 -8.70 -34.40 -21.45
CA ALA A 371 -9.97 -34.01 -22.06
C ALA A 371 -10.02 -34.44 -23.54
N ALA A 372 -8.96 -34.18 -24.31
CA ALA A 372 -8.86 -34.63 -25.69
C ALA A 372 -8.86 -36.17 -25.82
N LEU A 373 -8.25 -36.88 -24.86
CA LEU A 373 -8.28 -38.34 -24.83
C LEU A 373 -9.69 -38.87 -24.55
N LEU A 374 -10.41 -38.28 -23.59
CA LEU A 374 -11.80 -38.65 -23.28
C LEU A 374 -12.72 -38.40 -24.48
N GLU A 375 -12.59 -37.27 -25.15
CA GLU A 375 -13.37 -36.93 -26.34
C GLU A 375 -13.06 -37.84 -27.53
N GLY A 376 -11.78 -38.10 -27.79
CA GLY A 376 -11.35 -38.97 -28.88
C GLY A 376 -11.82 -40.41 -28.72
N LEU A 377 -11.77 -40.95 -27.50
CA LEU A 377 -12.29 -42.29 -27.20
C LEU A 377 -13.83 -42.34 -27.33
N ARG A 378 -14.56 -41.29 -26.94
CA ARG A 378 -16.02 -41.17 -27.15
C ARG A 378 -16.38 -41.14 -28.63
N ALA A 379 -15.63 -40.39 -29.44
CA ALA A 379 -15.82 -40.34 -30.88
C ALA A 379 -15.57 -41.70 -31.57
N MET A 380 -14.75 -42.55 -30.97
CA MET A 380 -14.51 -43.94 -31.42
C MET A 380 -15.61 -44.91 -30.97
N GLY A 381 -16.57 -44.48 -30.12
CA GLY A 381 -17.70 -45.27 -29.63
C GLY A 381 -17.52 -45.85 -28.22
N TYR A 382 -16.44 -45.49 -27.52
CA TYR A 382 -16.17 -45.96 -26.15
C TYR A 382 -16.73 -44.99 -25.09
N ALA A 383 -16.93 -45.46 -23.86
CA ALA A 383 -17.47 -44.66 -22.75
C ALA A 383 -16.48 -44.53 -21.57
N PRO A 384 -15.40 -43.73 -21.69
CA PRO A 384 -14.40 -43.57 -20.63
C PRO A 384 -14.84 -42.56 -19.54
N ALA A 385 -14.36 -42.79 -18.32
CA ALA A 385 -14.48 -41.89 -17.16
C ALA A 385 -13.11 -41.25 -16.84
N ALA A 386 -13.12 -40.01 -16.36
CA ALA A 386 -11.90 -39.31 -15.93
C ALA A 386 -11.43 -39.84 -14.56
N GLU A 387 -10.12 -39.86 -14.29
CA GLU A 387 -9.52 -40.35 -13.04
C GLU A 387 -8.52 -39.29 -12.48
N SER A 388 -8.31 -39.22 -11.15
CA SER A 388 -7.41 -38.32 -10.40
C SER A 388 -6.05 -38.98 -10.21
N ALA A 389 -5.07 -38.23 -9.72
CA ALA A 389 -3.73 -38.75 -9.42
C ALA A 389 -3.73 -39.82 -8.29
N GLU A 390 -4.76 -39.87 -7.45
CA GLU A 390 -4.97 -40.87 -6.39
C GLU A 390 -5.85 -42.06 -6.81
N GLY A 391 -6.38 -42.07 -8.04
CA GLY A 391 -7.35 -43.06 -8.52
C GLY A 391 -8.83 -42.68 -8.31
N ASP A 392 -9.08 -41.46 -7.79
CA ASP A 392 -10.42 -40.85 -7.75
C ASP A 392 -10.65 -40.06 -9.05
N VAL A 393 -11.32 -38.91 -9.14
CA VAL A 393 -11.47 -38.17 -10.42
C VAL A 393 -11.08 -36.70 -10.21
N LEU A 394 -9.95 -36.15 -10.75
CA LEU A 394 -9.51 -34.74 -10.54
C LEU A 394 -8.18 -34.24 -11.25
N ILE A 395 -7.95 -32.91 -11.25
CA ILE A 395 -7.18 -32.02 -12.18
C ILE A 395 -5.85 -31.40 -11.56
N THR A 396 -4.89 -30.88 -12.37
CA THR A 396 -3.38 -30.74 -12.21
C THR A 396 -2.71 -29.40 -11.71
N ARG A 397 -1.35 -29.41 -11.50
CA ARG A 397 -0.38 -28.48 -10.80
C ARG A 397 0.15 -27.20 -11.52
N ALA A 398 0.83 -26.30 -10.77
CA ALA A 398 1.05 -24.84 -11.02
C ALA A 398 2.49 -24.31 -11.28
N ASP A 399 2.59 -23.25 -12.11
CA ASP A 399 3.73 -22.35 -12.35
C ASP A 399 3.82 -21.20 -11.32
N ALA A 400 4.88 -20.37 -11.38
CA ALA A 400 5.02 -19.16 -10.55
C ALA A 400 3.84 -18.20 -10.74
N HIS A 401 3.24 -17.75 -9.63
CA HIS A 401 1.98 -16.99 -9.64
C HIS A 401 2.27 -15.50 -9.47
N ARG A 402 1.73 -14.68 -10.37
CA ARG A 402 1.77 -13.21 -10.29
C ARG A 402 0.35 -12.68 -10.33
N THR A 403 0.13 -11.57 -9.64
CA THR A 403 -1.10 -10.80 -9.87
C THR A 403 -1.04 -10.15 -11.26
N PRO A 404 -2.18 -9.79 -11.86
CA PRO A 404 -2.18 -8.77 -12.93
C PRO A 404 -1.56 -7.46 -12.42
N PRO A 405 -1.17 -6.52 -13.30
CA PRO A 405 -0.68 -5.21 -12.90
C PRO A 405 -1.66 -4.50 -11.94
N ARG A 406 -1.16 -4.00 -10.81
CA ARG A 406 -1.94 -3.30 -9.79
C ARG A 406 -1.30 -1.96 -9.44
N THR A 407 -2.14 -1.00 -9.07
CA THR A 407 -1.70 0.28 -8.52
C THR A 407 -1.60 0.19 -7.00
N PRO A 408 -0.57 0.76 -6.36
CA PRO A 408 -0.50 0.88 -4.91
C PRO A 408 -1.76 1.55 -4.33
N PRO A 409 -2.20 1.18 -3.12
CA PRO A 409 -3.34 1.82 -2.48
C PRO A 409 -3.08 3.32 -2.25
N ALA A 410 -4.02 4.17 -2.64
CA ALA A 410 -3.90 5.61 -2.41
C ALA A 410 -4.12 5.94 -0.91
N PRO A 411 -3.31 6.82 -0.32
CA PRO A 411 -3.53 7.32 1.04
C PRO A 411 -4.94 7.90 1.22
N VAL A 412 -5.59 7.60 2.35
CA VAL A 412 -6.93 8.11 2.68
C VAL A 412 -6.83 9.51 3.33
N PRO A 413 -7.20 10.60 2.65
CA PRO A 413 -7.07 11.95 3.20
C PRO A 413 -8.02 12.18 4.39
N GLU A 414 -7.61 13.04 5.31
CA GLU A 414 -8.48 13.50 6.40
C GLU A 414 -9.33 14.68 5.94
N GLY A 415 -10.64 14.58 6.16
CA GLY A 415 -11.56 15.69 5.95
C GLY A 415 -12.01 15.88 4.49
N PRO A 416 -12.80 16.93 4.23
CA PRO A 416 -13.26 17.25 2.88
C PRO A 416 -12.07 17.56 1.96
N PRO A 417 -12.23 17.41 0.63
CA PRO A 417 -11.18 17.72 -0.32
C PRO A 417 -10.63 19.14 -0.09
N VAL A 418 -9.33 19.33 -0.34
CA VAL A 418 -8.69 20.64 -0.23
C VAL A 418 -9.50 21.64 -1.06
N PRO A 419 -9.97 22.74 -0.45
CA PRO A 419 -10.79 23.70 -1.17
C PRO A 419 -10.01 24.30 -2.33
N ASP A 420 -10.65 24.43 -3.48
CA ASP A 420 -10.03 25.09 -4.63
C ASP A 420 -9.84 26.60 -4.38
N ALA A 421 -9.07 27.26 -5.25
CA ALA A 421 -8.78 28.69 -5.14
C ALA A 421 -10.07 29.54 -5.12
N THR A 422 -11.13 29.06 -5.79
CA THR A 422 -12.45 29.69 -5.84
C THR A 422 -13.12 29.67 -4.45
N LEU A 423 -13.13 28.52 -3.79
CA LEU A 423 -13.73 28.34 -2.47
C LEU A 423 -12.92 29.08 -1.39
N LEU A 424 -11.59 29.07 -1.48
CA LEU A 424 -10.73 29.87 -0.61
C LEU A 424 -10.98 31.38 -0.80
N ALA A 425 -11.09 31.85 -2.04
CA ALA A 425 -11.38 33.25 -2.32
C ALA A 425 -12.77 33.67 -1.83
N ALA A 426 -13.77 32.78 -1.93
CA ALA A 426 -15.09 33.00 -1.37
C ALA A 426 -15.06 33.07 0.18
N ALA A 427 -14.35 32.14 0.83
CA ALA A 427 -14.19 32.13 2.28
C ALA A 427 -13.46 33.39 2.79
N VAL A 428 -12.38 33.80 2.13
CA VAL A 428 -11.65 35.04 2.47
C VAL A 428 -12.53 36.28 2.28
N ARG A 429 -13.33 36.34 1.21
CA ARG A 429 -14.31 37.43 1.03
C ARG A 429 -15.35 37.45 2.14
N ALA A 430 -15.88 36.29 2.53
CA ALA A 430 -16.84 36.18 3.62
C ALA A 430 -16.26 36.64 4.96
N ILE A 431 -15.04 36.21 5.31
CA ILE A 431 -14.34 36.65 6.53
C ILE A 431 -14.11 38.16 6.50
N ARG A 432 -13.58 38.71 5.41
CA ARG A 432 -13.34 40.16 5.27
C ARG A 432 -14.62 40.99 5.28
N ALA A 433 -15.74 40.42 4.83
CA ALA A 433 -17.05 41.07 4.92
C ALA A 433 -17.56 41.09 6.36
N GLY A 434 -17.39 39.98 7.10
CA GLY A 434 -17.68 39.91 8.55
C GLY A 434 -16.81 40.87 9.38
N ASP A 435 -15.50 40.92 9.11
CA ASP A 435 -14.58 41.82 9.79
C ASP A 435 -14.96 43.29 9.57
N ARG A 436 -15.28 43.69 8.32
CA ARG A 436 -15.77 45.04 8.00
C ARG A 436 -17.11 45.34 8.66
N ALA A 437 -18.03 44.39 8.70
CA ALA A 437 -19.31 44.55 9.38
C ALA A 437 -19.16 44.71 10.90
N SER A 438 -18.14 44.09 11.52
CA SER A 438 -17.87 44.21 12.96
C SER A 438 -17.11 45.49 13.35
N THR A 439 -16.38 46.12 12.42
CA THR A 439 -15.59 47.33 12.66
C THR A 439 -16.24 48.62 12.17
N ALA A 440 -17.31 48.55 11.38
CA ALA A 440 -18.08 49.72 10.96
C ALA A 440 -18.73 50.41 12.18
N ALA A 441 -18.30 51.65 12.46
CA ALA A 441 -18.89 52.45 13.53
C ALA A 441 -20.34 52.80 13.17
N ARG A 442 -21.31 52.42 14.02
CA ARG A 442 -22.70 52.91 13.90
C ARG A 442 -22.69 54.42 14.00
N ARG A 443 -23.02 55.08 12.89
CA ARG A 443 -23.30 56.51 12.85
C ARG A 443 -24.64 56.76 13.54
N THR A 444 -24.60 57.10 14.83
CA THR A 444 -25.69 57.82 15.50
C THR A 444 -25.53 59.30 15.20
N ASP A 445 -26.49 59.85 14.48
CA ASP A 445 -27.16 61.13 14.75
C ASP A 445 -27.29 62.13 13.60
N ALA A 446 -28.48 62.74 13.62
CA ALA A 446 -28.79 64.14 13.33
C ALA A 446 -28.87 64.63 11.88
N ALA A 447 -30.13 64.77 11.47
CA ALA A 447 -30.77 66.00 10.97
C ALA A 447 -30.20 66.66 9.70
N ASP A 448 -31.03 66.64 8.65
CA ASP A 448 -31.10 67.72 7.68
C ASP A 448 -32.59 68.11 7.44
N PRO A 449 -32.94 69.42 7.41
CA PRO A 449 -34.31 69.89 7.44
C PRO A 449 -34.77 70.40 6.06
N SER A 450 -35.40 69.58 5.24
CA SER A 450 -36.42 70.00 4.25
C SER A 450 -36.77 68.87 3.29
N GLY A 451 -38.05 68.52 3.19
CA GLY A 451 -38.58 67.70 2.10
C GLY A 451 -39.41 66.52 2.58
N SER A 452 -40.71 66.76 2.71
CA SER A 452 -41.82 65.82 2.88
C SER A 452 -41.59 64.37 2.41
N ALA A 453 -41.52 63.44 3.36
CA ALA A 453 -41.91 62.04 3.19
C ALA A 453 -42.34 61.47 4.55
N GLU A 454 -43.59 61.01 4.64
CA GLU A 454 -44.16 60.38 5.83
C GLU A 454 -43.53 58.99 6.07
N GLY A 455 -42.79 58.83 7.17
CA GLY A 455 -42.34 57.55 7.72
C GLY A 455 -41.39 57.73 8.90
N PRO A 456 -41.39 56.86 9.92
CA PRO A 456 -40.50 56.98 11.08
C PRO A 456 -39.02 56.82 10.67
N PRO A 457 -38.08 57.53 11.34
CA PRO A 457 -36.66 57.50 10.99
C PRO A 457 -36.08 56.09 11.18
N GLY A 458 -35.47 55.54 10.12
CA GLY A 458 -34.90 54.18 10.09
C GLY A 458 -35.72 53.13 9.33
N ALA A 459 -36.80 53.52 8.65
CA ALA A 459 -37.54 52.63 7.75
C ALA A 459 -36.90 52.62 6.35
N LEU A 460 -36.55 51.43 5.85
CA LEU A 460 -36.12 51.20 4.46
C LEU A 460 -37.22 51.69 3.50
N PRO A 461 -36.87 52.31 2.35
CA PRO A 461 -37.84 52.70 1.35
C PRO A 461 -38.61 51.48 0.86
N ARG A 462 -39.95 51.58 0.79
CA ARG A 462 -40.78 50.52 0.21
C ARG A 462 -40.57 50.49 -1.30
N THR A 463 -39.79 49.53 -1.76
CA THR A 463 -39.52 49.31 -3.18
C THR A 463 -40.61 48.44 -3.81
N SER A 464 -40.94 48.71 -5.07
CA SER A 464 -41.84 47.81 -5.81
C SER A 464 -41.18 46.44 -6.02
N ALA A 465 -41.99 45.39 -6.26
CA ALA A 465 -41.45 44.04 -6.48
C ALA A 465 -40.48 43.97 -7.69
N ALA A 466 -40.70 44.80 -8.71
CA ALA A 466 -39.85 44.88 -9.89
C ALA A 466 -38.50 45.55 -9.58
N GLU A 467 -38.50 46.64 -8.81
CA GLU A 467 -37.27 47.32 -8.38
C GLU A 467 -36.45 46.44 -7.44
N THR A 468 -37.08 45.80 -6.46
CA THR A 468 -36.42 44.85 -5.55
C THR A 468 -35.71 43.73 -6.31
N LEU A 469 -36.36 43.16 -7.33
CA LEU A 469 -35.77 42.10 -8.14
C LEU A 469 -34.59 42.63 -8.99
N ALA A 470 -34.73 43.82 -9.58
CA ALA A 470 -33.67 44.45 -10.38
C ALA A 470 -32.42 44.77 -9.52
N THR A 471 -32.59 45.35 -8.34
CA THR A 471 -31.50 45.66 -7.40
C THR A 471 -30.82 44.38 -6.89
N MET A 472 -31.59 43.32 -6.61
CA MET A 472 -31.03 42.03 -6.20
C MET A 472 -30.22 41.37 -7.33
N GLN A 473 -30.70 41.45 -8.57
CA GLN A 473 -29.96 40.92 -9.73
C GLN A 473 -28.68 41.72 -10.00
N ALA A 474 -28.73 43.04 -9.87
CA ALA A 474 -27.55 43.89 -9.97
C ALA A 474 -26.52 43.53 -8.88
N ALA A 475 -26.95 43.39 -7.63
CA ALA A 475 -26.08 43.01 -6.51
C ALA A 475 -25.49 41.59 -6.62
N VAL A 476 -26.18 40.64 -7.26
CA VAL A 476 -25.59 39.33 -7.59
C VAL A 476 -24.46 39.46 -8.60
N LEU A 477 -24.59 40.38 -9.57
CA LEU A 477 -23.57 40.62 -10.59
C LEU A 477 -22.37 41.41 -10.05
N THR A 478 -22.60 42.40 -9.19
CA THR A 478 -21.55 43.24 -8.57
C THR A 478 -20.94 42.60 -7.33
N GLY A 479 -21.66 41.66 -6.68
CA GLY A 479 -21.26 41.03 -5.43
C GLY A 479 -21.40 41.93 -4.20
N GLU A 480 -22.21 42.99 -4.30
CA GLU A 480 -22.41 43.99 -3.25
C GLU A 480 -23.42 43.53 -2.19
N SER A 481 -23.25 44.04 -0.97
CA SER A 481 -24.16 43.75 0.15
C SER A 481 -25.34 44.72 0.14
N LEU A 482 -26.54 44.18 0.34
CA LEU A 482 -27.79 44.91 0.37
C LEU A 482 -28.43 44.87 1.76
N TRP A 483 -29.07 45.97 2.13
CA TRP A 483 -29.94 46.03 3.29
C TRP A 483 -31.38 45.77 2.88
N ILE A 484 -31.99 44.74 3.47
CA ILE A 484 -33.37 44.33 3.18
C ILE A 484 -34.27 44.42 4.40
N GLY A 485 -35.53 44.78 4.17
CA GLY A 485 -36.62 44.57 5.10
C GLY A 485 -37.31 43.27 4.75
N TYR A 486 -37.46 42.35 5.71
CA TYR A 486 -38.02 41.01 5.47
C TYR A 486 -39.06 40.65 6.53
N VAL A 487 -40.22 40.17 6.09
CA VAL A 487 -41.28 39.65 6.96
C VAL A 487 -41.25 38.12 6.96
N ASN A 488 -41.09 37.49 8.12
CA ASN A 488 -41.07 36.03 8.24
C ASN A 488 -42.48 35.41 8.11
N ALA A 489 -42.57 34.07 8.15
CA ALA A 489 -43.85 33.37 8.02
C ALA A 489 -44.82 33.67 9.17
N GLU A 490 -44.28 34.06 10.33
CA GLU A 490 -44.98 34.44 11.54
C GLU A 490 -45.41 35.92 11.56
N GLY A 491 -45.19 36.67 10.46
CA GLY A 491 -45.63 38.06 10.31
C GLY A 491 -44.75 39.10 11.02
N THR A 492 -43.60 38.69 11.56
CA THR A 492 -42.64 39.57 12.22
C THR A 492 -41.71 40.22 11.18
N ALA A 493 -41.67 41.54 11.15
CA ALA A 493 -40.76 42.31 10.30
C ALA A 493 -39.37 42.40 10.93
N SER A 494 -38.34 42.11 10.14
CA SER A 494 -36.93 42.18 10.53
C SER A 494 -36.12 42.89 9.46
N GLN A 495 -35.05 43.56 9.86
CA GLN A 495 -34.09 44.18 8.95
C GLN A 495 -32.83 43.31 8.90
N ARG A 496 -32.29 43.07 7.70
CA ARG A 496 -31.14 42.16 7.49
C ARG A 496 -30.17 42.73 6.47
N VAL A 497 -28.88 42.45 6.67
CA VAL A 497 -27.83 42.75 5.69
C VAL A 497 -27.47 41.45 4.99
N ILE A 498 -27.69 41.39 3.69
CA ILE A 498 -27.49 40.18 2.90
C ILE A 498 -26.53 40.41 1.73
N ALA A 499 -25.71 39.42 1.42
CA ALA A 499 -24.93 39.36 0.17
C ALA A 499 -25.61 38.35 -0.76
N PRO A 500 -26.39 38.80 -1.77
CA PRO A 500 -27.13 37.90 -2.63
C PRO A 500 -26.19 37.11 -3.54
N VAL A 501 -26.40 35.79 -3.59
CA VAL A 501 -25.57 34.85 -4.37
C VAL A 501 -26.30 34.41 -5.63
N LYS A 502 -27.63 34.22 -5.54
CA LYS A 502 -28.45 33.76 -6.65
C LYS A 502 -29.89 34.23 -6.50
N VAL A 503 -30.50 34.69 -7.60
CA VAL A 503 -31.93 35.01 -7.69
C VAL A 503 -32.57 34.09 -8.74
N GLU A 504 -33.50 33.24 -8.33
CA GLU A 504 -34.23 32.33 -9.23
C GLU A 504 -35.62 32.02 -8.68
N GLY A 505 -36.62 31.92 -9.57
CA GLY A 505 -37.96 31.43 -9.20
C GLY A 505 -38.70 32.25 -8.14
N GLY A 506 -38.41 33.55 -7.99
CA GLY A 506 -39.02 34.40 -6.96
C GLY A 506 -38.37 34.28 -5.57
N PHE A 507 -37.22 33.62 -5.48
CA PHE A 507 -36.41 33.53 -4.27
C PHE A 507 -35.02 34.13 -4.49
N VAL A 508 -34.43 34.65 -3.42
CA VAL A 508 -33.03 35.06 -3.37
C VAL A 508 -32.30 34.23 -2.32
N THR A 509 -31.28 33.50 -2.75
CA THR A 509 -30.34 32.85 -1.84
C THR A 509 -29.20 33.82 -1.58
N ALA A 510 -29.00 34.16 -0.31
CA ALA A 510 -28.03 35.15 0.10
C ALA A 510 -27.33 34.72 1.39
N TYR A 511 -26.09 35.16 1.56
CA TYR A 511 -25.42 35.06 2.86
C TYR A 511 -25.96 36.16 3.77
N ASP A 512 -26.58 35.79 4.89
CA ASP A 512 -27.12 36.73 5.87
C ASP A 512 -26.03 37.08 6.89
N HIS A 513 -25.53 38.31 6.84
CA HIS A 513 -24.51 38.81 7.76
C HIS A 513 -25.04 38.98 9.19
N THR A 514 -26.36 39.06 9.39
CA THR A 514 -26.96 39.14 10.73
C THR A 514 -27.08 37.78 11.40
N ALA A 515 -27.15 36.69 10.62
CA ALA A 515 -27.30 35.32 11.13
C ALA A 515 -26.08 34.41 10.86
N GLU A 516 -25.06 34.93 10.17
CA GLU A 516 -23.83 34.24 9.76
C GLU A 516 -24.07 32.92 8.98
N GLU A 517 -25.18 32.83 8.25
CA GLU A 517 -25.62 31.61 7.54
C GLU A 517 -26.17 31.95 6.14
N VAL A 518 -26.03 31.01 5.19
CA VAL A 518 -26.68 31.12 3.88
C VAL A 518 -28.17 30.80 4.03
N ARG A 519 -29.03 31.75 3.64
CA ARG A 519 -30.48 31.61 3.72
C ARG A 519 -31.16 31.98 2.41
N THR A 520 -32.31 31.35 2.19
CA THR A 520 -33.16 31.63 1.05
C THR A 520 -34.35 32.46 1.49
N TYR A 521 -34.49 33.64 0.87
CA TYR A 521 -35.56 34.59 1.14
C TYR A 521 -36.55 34.62 -0.02
N ALA A 522 -37.84 34.64 0.28
CA ALA A 522 -38.86 34.83 -0.74
C ALA A 522 -38.99 36.32 -1.07
N LEU A 523 -38.82 36.70 -2.36
CA LEU A 523 -38.82 38.10 -2.79
C LEU A 523 -40.13 38.82 -2.48
N HIS A 524 -41.27 38.12 -2.53
CA HIS A 524 -42.58 38.68 -2.19
C HIS A 524 -42.75 39.05 -0.70
N ARG A 525 -41.79 38.66 0.16
CA ARG A 525 -41.75 39.01 1.59
C ARG A 525 -40.69 40.06 1.92
N VAL A 526 -39.98 40.54 0.90
CA VAL A 526 -39.06 41.67 1.01
C VAL A 526 -39.87 42.95 0.90
N THR A 527 -39.83 43.78 1.94
CA THR A 527 -40.63 45.01 2.06
C THR A 527 -39.91 46.26 1.56
N GLY A 528 -38.59 46.17 1.36
CA GLY A 528 -37.74 47.25 0.88
C GLY A 528 -36.30 46.79 0.73
N VAL A 529 -35.57 47.40 -0.21
CA VAL A 529 -34.14 47.15 -0.45
C VAL A 529 -33.40 48.48 -0.53
N ALA A 530 -32.24 48.57 0.10
CA ALA A 530 -31.31 49.68 -0.04
C ALA A 530 -29.88 49.16 -0.22
N GLU A 531 -29.11 49.83 -1.05
CA GLU A 531 -27.67 49.60 -1.19
C GLU A 531 -26.93 50.16 0.03
N LEU A 532 -25.93 49.42 0.52
CA LEU A 532 -25.02 49.97 1.53
C LEU A 532 -24.02 50.89 0.84
N ALA A 533 -23.98 52.16 1.24
CA ALA A 533 -22.95 53.08 0.78
C ALA A 533 -21.56 52.59 1.20
N GLU A 534 -20.63 52.57 0.24
CA GLU A 534 -19.21 52.32 0.52
C GLU A 534 -18.62 53.50 1.32
N ASP A 535 -18.02 53.20 2.47
CA ASP A 535 -17.01 54.03 3.12
C ASP A 535 -15.74 53.17 3.34
#